data_AF-A0A3D4T7Q7-F1
#
_entry.id   AF-A0A3D4T7Q7-F1
#
_cell.length_a   1.000
_cell.length_b   1.000
_cell.length_c   1.000
_cell.angle_alpha   90.00
_cell.angle_beta   90.00
_cell.angle_gamma   90.00
#
_symmetry.space_group_name_H-M   'P 1'
#
loop_
_entity.id
_entity.type
_entity.pdbx_description
1 polymer ?
#
loop_
_entity_poly.entity_id
_entity_poly.type
_entity_poly.pdbx_seq_one_letter_code
_entity_poly.pdbx_strand_id
1 'polypeptide(L)'
;MLIDTKNKMIYNQGTIESYCQNKYKGEVEMKKILSLALALCVMLTVCSTGLMSITASAAQKIDGSEVTWSFDDMTKTLTFDGKGDIPDFDEYRDEDGNSKLPWGGIDFENVVFGEGVTGIGNYALYRSLSLESITLPENIVKIGKGAFLNCKVLTSVTINGKITEIADHTFSSCSLLENVVLP
;
A
#
# COMPACT_ATOMS: atom_id res chain seq x y z
N MET A 1 -5.25 -5.03 68.22
CA MET A 1 -5.47 -6.48 68.43
C MET A 1 -5.83 -6.65 69.90
N LEU A 2 -7.08 -6.96 70.21
CA LEU A 2 -7.52 -7.22 71.59
C LEU A 2 -7.79 -8.73 71.68
N ILE A 3 -7.12 -9.42 72.61
CA ILE A 3 -7.25 -10.86 72.83
C ILE A 3 -8.13 -11.05 74.07
N ASP A 4 -9.24 -11.78 73.91
CA ASP A 4 -10.11 -12.25 75.00
C ASP A 4 -9.35 -13.32 75.83
N THR A 5 -9.66 -13.43 77.13
CA THR A 5 -9.07 -14.36 78.10
C THR A 5 -9.11 -15.85 77.72
N LYS A 6 -9.84 -16.25 76.67
CA LYS A 6 -9.86 -17.60 76.07
C LYS A 6 -8.99 -17.75 74.83
N ASN A 7 -8.14 -16.78 74.52
CA ASN A 7 -7.18 -16.80 73.41
C ASN A 7 -7.82 -17.02 72.03
N LYS A 8 -9.09 -16.62 71.85
CA LYS A 8 -9.79 -16.66 70.57
C LYS A 8 -9.74 -15.27 69.93
N MET A 9 -9.23 -15.18 68.70
CA MET A 9 -9.11 -13.93 67.96
C MET A 9 -10.51 -13.38 67.65
N ILE A 10 -10.94 -12.33 68.37
CA ILE A 10 -12.20 -11.62 68.07
C ILE A 10 -11.86 -10.51 67.06
N TYR A 11 -12.21 -10.73 65.80
CA TYR A 11 -12.11 -9.69 64.79
C TYR A 11 -13.36 -8.80 64.88
N ASN A 12 -13.18 -7.47 64.97
CA ASN A 12 -14.29 -6.53 64.98
C ASN A 12 -14.95 -6.53 63.58
N GLN A 13 -16.20 -7.01 63.49
CA GLN A 13 -16.97 -7.14 62.24
C GLN A 13 -17.00 -5.85 61.42
N GLY A 14 -17.10 -4.68 62.07
CA GLY A 14 -17.10 -3.38 61.38
C GLY A 14 -15.77 -3.05 60.68
N THR A 15 -14.65 -3.61 61.15
CA THR A 15 -13.33 -3.40 60.53
C THR A 15 -13.13 -4.31 59.31
N ILE A 16 -13.72 -5.51 59.30
CA ILE A 16 -13.69 -6.43 58.15
C ILE A 16 -14.57 -5.90 57.02
N GLU A 17 -15.78 -5.43 57.31
CA GLU A 17 -16.69 -4.87 56.29
C GLU A 17 -16.09 -3.62 55.63
N SER A 18 -15.53 -2.70 56.43
CA SER A 18 -14.83 -1.52 55.90
C SER A 18 -13.60 -1.89 55.05
N TYR A 19 -12.83 -2.91 55.45
CA TYR A 19 -11.70 -3.40 54.66
C TYR A 19 -12.14 -4.05 53.34
N CYS A 20 -13.18 -4.88 53.36
CA CYS A 20 -13.75 -5.50 52.16
C CYS A 20 -14.33 -4.43 51.21
N GLN A 21 -15.14 -3.49 51.71
CA GLN A 21 -15.72 -2.43 50.89
C GLN A 21 -14.66 -1.52 50.27
N ASN A 22 -13.62 -1.15 51.01
CA ASN A 22 -12.51 -0.35 50.48
C ASN A 22 -11.64 -1.13 49.47
N LYS A 23 -11.44 -2.44 49.68
CA LYS A 23 -10.74 -3.32 48.73
C LYS A 23 -11.53 -3.49 47.43
N TYR A 24 -12.84 -3.76 47.50
CA TYR A 24 -13.71 -3.85 46.34
C TYR A 24 -13.87 -2.50 45.63
N LYS A 25 -13.95 -1.38 46.37
CA LYS A 25 -13.95 -0.03 45.80
C LYS A 25 -12.64 0.26 45.09
N GLY A 26 -11.49 -0.09 45.68
CA GLY A 26 -10.18 0.02 45.04
C GLY A 26 -10.04 -0.86 43.78
N GLU A 27 -10.60 -2.07 43.80
CA GLU A 27 -10.59 -2.98 42.64
C GLU A 27 -11.52 -2.49 41.51
N VAL A 28 -12.68 -1.91 41.84
CA VAL A 28 -13.61 -1.30 40.88
C VAL A 28 -13.01 -0.03 40.28
N GLU A 29 -12.40 0.84 41.09
CA GLU A 29 -11.71 2.04 40.60
C GLU A 29 -10.48 1.68 39.76
N MET A 30 -9.72 0.64 40.13
CA MET A 30 -8.61 0.14 39.32
C MET A 30 -9.09 -0.45 37.98
N LYS A 31 -10.22 -1.17 37.95
CA LYS A 31 -10.84 -1.66 36.70
C LYS A 31 -11.35 -0.51 35.83
N LYS A 32 -11.90 0.56 36.41
CA LYS A 32 -12.30 1.77 35.68
C LYS A 32 -11.10 2.51 35.10
N ILE A 33 -10.02 2.68 35.89
CA ILE A 33 -8.77 3.31 35.43
C ILE A 33 -8.12 2.46 34.34
N LEU A 34 -8.12 1.13 34.46
CA LEU A 34 -7.61 0.22 33.43
C LEU A 34 -8.44 0.29 32.15
N SER A 35 -9.77 0.35 32.26
CA SER A 35 -10.67 0.52 31.10
C SER A 35 -10.51 1.88 30.43
N LEU A 36 -10.30 2.95 31.22
CA LEU A 36 -10.10 4.30 30.71
C LEU A 36 -8.71 4.46 30.07
N ALA A 37 -7.67 3.84 30.64
CA ALA A 37 -6.33 3.79 30.09
C ALA A 37 -6.27 2.95 28.81
N LEU A 38 -6.99 1.83 28.74
CA LEU A 38 -7.11 1.03 27.51
C LEU A 38 -7.85 1.81 26.42
N ALA A 39 -8.94 2.51 26.77
CA ALA A 39 -9.65 3.39 25.84
C ALA A 39 -8.77 4.57 25.37
N LEU A 40 -7.96 5.17 26.25
CA LEU A 40 -7.02 6.23 25.88
C LEU A 40 -5.86 5.71 25.02
N CYS A 41 -5.35 4.51 25.28
CA CYS A 41 -4.36 3.83 24.43
C CYS A 41 -4.94 3.48 23.06
N VAL A 42 -6.18 3.01 22.98
CA VAL A 42 -6.88 2.79 21.71
C VAL A 42 -7.09 4.13 20.99
N MET A 43 -7.45 5.21 21.68
CA MET A 43 -7.60 6.53 21.07
C MET A 43 -6.26 7.15 20.64
N LEU A 44 -5.16 6.93 21.38
CA LEU A 44 -3.81 7.40 21.01
C LEU A 44 -3.21 6.57 19.89
N THR A 45 -3.46 5.26 19.86
CA THR A 45 -3.08 4.40 18.73
C THR A 45 -3.93 4.71 17.51
N VAL A 46 -5.24 4.94 17.65
CA VAL A 46 -6.14 5.42 16.57
C VAL A 46 -5.85 6.86 16.15
N CYS A 47 -5.23 7.68 17.02
CA CYS A 47 -4.80 9.06 16.73
C CYS A 47 -3.40 9.11 16.09
N SER A 48 -2.49 8.19 16.44
CA SER A 48 -1.22 8.02 15.72
C SER A 48 -1.38 7.20 14.44
N THR A 49 -2.41 6.37 14.34
CA THR A 49 -2.93 5.83 13.08
C THR A 49 -4.10 6.64 12.56
N GLY A 50 -4.18 7.92 12.94
CA GLY A 50 -5.15 8.86 12.43
C GLY A 50 -5.01 8.93 10.91
N LEU A 51 -5.87 8.18 10.23
CA LEU A 51 -6.16 8.29 8.82
C LEU A 51 -4.95 8.16 7.87
N MET A 52 -4.12 7.11 7.98
CA MET A 52 -3.69 6.50 6.71
C MET A 52 -4.91 5.74 6.22
N SER A 53 -5.74 6.43 5.43
CA SER A 53 -6.62 5.75 4.50
C SER A 53 -5.76 4.70 3.81
N ILE A 54 -5.98 3.41 4.09
CA ILE A 54 -5.51 2.38 3.17
C ILE A 54 -6.41 2.52 1.95
N THR A 55 -6.17 3.56 1.15
CA THR A 55 -6.66 3.70 -0.21
C THR A 55 -5.64 3.04 -1.12
N ALA A 56 -5.38 1.75 -0.89
CA ALA A 56 -5.11 0.90 -2.03
C ALA A 56 -6.47 0.73 -2.72
N SER A 57 -6.62 1.28 -3.93
CA SER A 57 -7.81 0.98 -4.71
C SER A 57 -7.89 -0.54 -4.89
N ALA A 58 -9.05 -1.15 -4.68
CA ALA A 58 -9.23 -2.57 -5.00
C ALA A 58 -8.77 -2.84 -6.44
N ALA A 59 -8.14 -3.98 -6.70
CA ALA A 59 -7.67 -4.34 -8.03
C ALA A 59 -8.80 -4.22 -9.07
N GLN A 60 -8.54 -3.47 -10.13
CA GLN A 60 -9.48 -3.13 -11.20
C GLN A 60 -9.11 -3.92 -12.44
N LYS A 61 -10.12 -4.44 -13.15
CA LYS A 61 -9.91 -5.18 -14.39
C LYS A 61 -9.50 -4.23 -15.52
N ILE A 62 -8.65 -4.72 -16.40
CA ILE A 62 -8.46 -4.15 -17.73
C ILE A 62 -9.29 -4.99 -18.70
N ASP A 63 -10.14 -4.35 -19.51
CA ASP A 63 -11.05 -5.09 -20.39
C ASP A 63 -10.26 -5.99 -21.37
N GLY A 64 -10.74 -7.22 -21.56
CA GLY A 64 -10.08 -8.22 -22.40
C GLY A 64 -8.73 -8.78 -21.88
N SER A 65 -8.29 -8.44 -20.66
CA SER A 65 -7.04 -8.94 -20.07
C SER A 65 -7.25 -9.71 -18.76
N GLU A 66 -6.36 -10.68 -18.50
CA GLU A 66 -6.22 -11.33 -17.19
C GLU A 66 -5.35 -10.51 -16.22
N VAL A 67 -4.74 -9.43 -16.71
CA VAL A 67 -4.03 -8.45 -15.88
C VAL A 67 -5.03 -7.44 -15.30
N THR A 68 -4.84 -7.18 -14.02
CA THR A 68 -5.54 -6.17 -13.22
C THR A 68 -4.56 -5.09 -12.81
N TRP A 69 -5.09 -3.95 -12.39
CA TRP A 69 -4.27 -2.85 -11.88
C TRP A 69 -4.85 -2.29 -10.59
N SER A 70 -4.00 -1.73 -9.74
CA SER A 70 -4.40 -0.98 -8.56
C SER A 70 -3.46 0.19 -8.34
N PHE A 71 -3.97 1.27 -7.74
CA PHE A 71 -3.16 2.40 -7.34
C PHE A 71 -3.22 2.59 -5.82
N ASP A 72 -2.04 2.75 -5.22
CA ASP A 72 -1.87 3.17 -3.84
C ASP A 72 -1.43 4.65 -3.82
N ASP A 73 -2.34 5.52 -3.40
CA ASP A 73 -2.10 6.98 -3.36
C ASP A 73 -1.08 7.38 -2.29
N MET A 74 -0.92 6.59 -1.22
CA MET A 74 0.03 6.88 -0.15
C MET A 74 1.47 6.66 -0.60
N THR A 75 1.69 5.61 -1.39
CA THR A 75 3.02 5.23 -1.91
C THR A 75 3.25 5.67 -3.35
N LYS A 76 2.24 6.27 -4.00
CA LYS A 76 2.24 6.62 -5.42
C LYS A 76 2.62 5.43 -6.31
N THR A 77 2.13 4.25 -5.95
CA THR A 77 2.48 2.99 -6.62
C THR A 77 1.35 2.51 -7.50
N LEU A 78 1.65 2.32 -8.79
CA LEU A 78 0.81 1.60 -9.74
C LEU A 78 1.23 0.14 -9.79
N THR A 79 0.34 -0.77 -9.42
CA THR A 79 0.60 -2.21 -9.44
C THR A 79 -0.17 -2.86 -10.58
N PHE A 80 0.51 -3.70 -11.35
CA PHE A 80 -0.08 -4.62 -12.31
C PHE A 80 0.05 -6.04 -11.78
N ASP A 81 -1.04 -6.79 -11.69
CA ASP A 81 -1.06 -8.16 -11.19
C ASP A 81 -1.99 -9.04 -12.03
N GLY A 82 -1.88 -10.35 -11.94
CA GLY A 82 -2.59 -11.31 -12.77
C GLY A 82 -1.64 -12.01 -13.73
N LYS A 83 -2.18 -12.48 -14.85
CA LYS A 83 -1.45 -13.35 -15.78
C LYS A 83 -1.40 -12.77 -17.19
N GLY A 84 -0.23 -12.83 -17.82
CA GLY A 84 -0.03 -12.43 -19.21
C GLY A 84 0.42 -10.98 -19.37
N ASP A 85 0.16 -10.41 -20.53
CA ASP A 85 0.66 -9.08 -20.89
C ASP A 85 -0.32 -7.97 -20.42
N ILE A 86 0.23 -6.84 -19.99
CA ILE A 86 -0.52 -5.58 -19.95
C ILE A 86 -0.92 -5.28 -21.40
N PRO A 87 -2.20 -5.02 -21.70
CA PRO A 87 -2.68 -4.96 -23.08
C PRO A 87 -2.12 -3.76 -23.85
N ASP A 88 -2.21 -3.84 -25.17
CA ASP A 88 -1.84 -2.77 -26.09
C ASP A 88 -2.88 -1.64 -26.08
N PHE A 89 -2.40 -0.40 -26.07
CA PHE A 89 -3.21 0.81 -26.15
C PHE A 89 -2.83 1.65 -27.37
N ASP A 90 -2.88 1.08 -28.57
CA ASP A 90 -2.55 1.80 -29.83
C ASP A 90 -3.42 3.05 -30.04
N GLU A 91 -4.67 2.98 -29.61
CA GLU A 91 -5.56 4.14 -29.47
C GLU A 91 -5.62 4.59 -28.00
N TYR A 92 -4.49 5.01 -27.44
CA TYR A 92 -4.43 5.45 -26.03
C TYR A 92 -5.17 6.76 -25.74
N ARG A 93 -5.71 7.44 -26.76
CA ARG A 93 -6.58 8.62 -26.61
C ARG A 93 -7.97 8.38 -27.23
N ASP A 94 -9.00 8.94 -26.60
CA ASP A 94 -10.33 9.01 -27.18
C ASP A 94 -10.45 10.14 -28.22
N GLU A 95 -11.63 10.26 -28.82
CA GLU A 95 -11.95 11.28 -29.83
C GLU A 95 -11.84 12.72 -29.29
N ASP A 96 -11.96 12.90 -27.98
CA ASP A 96 -11.83 14.17 -27.27
C ASP A 96 -10.38 14.44 -26.81
N GLY A 97 -9.46 13.50 -27.05
CA GLY A 97 -8.05 13.59 -26.68
C GLY A 97 -7.73 13.24 -25.23
N ASN A 98 -8.71 12.74 -24.45
CA ASN A 98 -8.50 12.20 -23.11
C ASN A 98 -7.82 10.84 -23.19
N SER A 99 -7.16 10.44 -22.11
CA SER A 99 -6.51 9.14 -22.03
C SER A 99 -7.55 8.02 -21.89
N LYS A 100 -7.45 6.99 -22.75
CA LYS A 100 -8.20 5.73 -22.64
C LYS A 100 -7.56 4.74 -21.65
N LEU A 101 -6.32 5.01 -21.23
CA LEU A 101 -5.64 4.22 -20.21
C LEU A 101 -6.42 4.31 -18.89
N PRO A 102 -6.72 3.18 -18.20
CA PRO A 102 -7.41 3.21 -16.91
C PRO A 102 -6.68 4.02 -15.83
N TRP A 103 -5.34 4.01 -15.86
CA TRP A 103 -4.47 4.82 -14.98
C TRP A 103 -4.04 6.13 -15.64
N GLY A 104 -4.66 6.52 -16.74
CA GLY A 104 -4.37 7.74 -17.47
C GLY A 104 -4.58 8.99 -16.62
N GLY A 105 -3.52 9.78 -16.44
CA GLY A 105 -3.57 11.00 -15.63
C GLY A 105 -3.38 10.77 -14.14
N ILE A 106 -3.18 9.53 -13.70
CA ILE A 106 -2.71 9.25 -12.34
C ILE A 106 -1.24 9.65 -12.23
N ASP A 107 -0.94 10.34 -11.13
CA ASP A 107 0.42 10.72 -10.77
C ASP A 107 1.04 9.61 -9.93
N PHE A 108 1.85 8.74 -10.56
CA PHE A 108 2.54 7.63 -9.90
C PHE A 108 4.05 7.75 -10.08
N GLU A 109 4.77 7.39 -9.02
CA GLU A 109 6.23 7.44 -8.92
C GLU A 109 6.84 6.04 -9.02
N ASN A 110 6.05 5.01 -8.66
CA ASN A 110 6.48 3.62 -8.58
C ASN A 110 5.60 2.72 -9.45
N VAL A 111 6.19 1.71 -10.08
CA VAL A 111 5.46 0.64 -10.79
C VAL A 111 5.89 -0.71 -10.24
N VAL A 112 4.92 -1.56 -9.91
CA VAL A 112 5.13 -2.94 -9.46
C VAL A 112 4.45 -3.91 -10.42
N PHE A 113 5.16 -4.97 -10.79
CA PHE A 113 4.63 -6.05 -11.63
C PHE A 113 4.53 -7.34 -10.81
N GLY A 114 3.36 -7.95 -10.80
CA GLY A 114 3.12 -9.26 -10.22
C GLY A 114 3.85 -10.37 -10.99
N GLU A 115 4.07 -11.51 -10.34
CA GLU A 115 4.87 -12.61 -10.87
C GLU A 115 4.31 -13.21 -12.17
N GLY A 116 3.01 -13.09 -12.40
CA GLY A 116 2.35 -13.60 -13.61
C GLY A 116 2.33 -12.65 -14.80
N VAL A 117 2.76 -11.39 -14.63
CA VAL A 117 2.78 -10.40 -15.72
C VAL A 117 3.98 -10.67 -16.63
N THR A 118 3.79 -10.83 -17.93
CA THR A 118 4.87 -11.25 -18.86
C THR A 118 5.31 -10.17 -19.84
N GLY A 119 4.55 -9.09 -19.98
CA GLY A 119 4.82 -8.08 -20.99
C GLY A 119 4.12 -6.77 -20.72
N ILE A 120 4.66 -5.71 -21.33
CA ILE A 120 4.12 -4.36 -21.28
C ILE A 120 3.64 -4.02 -22.69
N GLY A 121 2.34 -3.78 -22.86
CA GLY A 121 1.76 -3.45 -24.16
C GLY A 121 2.13 -2.06 -24.69
N ASN A 122 1.76 -1.82 -25.93
CA ASN A 122 1.96 -0.54 -26.62
C ASN A 122 1.36 0.61 -25.81
N TYR A 123 2.14 1.67 -25.60
CA TYR A 123 1.74 2.89 -24.88
C TYR A 123 1.21 2.68 -23.45
N ALA A 124 1.39 1.51 -22.84
CA ALA A 124 0.81 1.20 -21.53
C ALA A 124 1.29 2.11 -20.39
N LEU A 125 2.53 2.61 -20.42
CA LEU A 125 3.08 3.57 -19.46
C LEU A 125 3.44 4.90 -20.14
N TYR A 126 2.71 5.25 -21.21
CA TYR A 126 2.88 6.51 -21.92
C TYR A 126 2.68 7.70 -20.98
N ARG A 127 3.62 8.65 -21.03
CA ARG A 127 3.51 9.95 -20.35
C ARG A 127 3.32 9.82 -18.83
N SER A 128 4.01 8.86 -18.20
CA SER A 128 4.19 8.80 -16.75
C SER A 128 5.17 9.90 -16.31
N LEU A 129 4.63 11.08 -15.98
CA LEU A 129 5.43 12.30 -15.79
C LEU A 129 6.18 12.38 -14.46
N SER A 130 5.89 11.48 -13.51
CA SER A 130 6.54 11.42 -12.19
C SER A 130 7.29 10.11 -11.96
N LEU A 131 7.33 9.22 -12.94
CA LEU A 131 8.08 7.97 -12.87
C LEU A 131 9.58 8.25 -13.09
N GLU A 132 10.36 8.30 -12.02
CA GLU A 132 11.80 8.60 -12.07
C GLU A 132 12.67 7.39 -12.40
N SER A 133 12.24 6.20 -12.01
CA SER A 133 12.97 4.96 -12.27
C SER A 133 12.00 3.80 -12.47
N ILE A 134 12.42 2.77 -13.20
CA ILE A 134 11.66 1.53 -13.28
C ILE A 134 12.57 0.30 -13.29
N THR A 135 12.15 -0.74 -12.55
CA THR A 135 12.79 -2.05 -12.57
C THR A 135 11.83 -3.06 -13.19
N LEU A 136 12.22 -3.66 -14.30
CA LEU A 136 11.47 -4.71 -14.98
C LEU A 136 11.95 -6.08 -14.45
N PRO A 137 11.07 -6.87 -13.81
CA PRO A 137 11.47 -8.15 -13.21
C PRO A 137 11.75 -9.21 -14.27
N GLU A 138 12.29 -10.36 -13.84
CA GLU A 138 12.77 -11.42 -14.73
C GLU A 138 11.69 -12.00 -15.66
N ASN A 139 10.43 -11.95 -15.23
CA ASN A 139 9.27 -12.44 -15.95
C ASN A 139 8.83 -11.56 -17.14
N ILE A 140 9.29 -10.31 -17.23
CA ILE A 140 8.97 -9.44 -18.36
C ILE A 140 9.86 -9.79 -19.56
N VAL A 141 9.23 -10.27 -20.64
CA VAL A 141 9.94 -10.73 -21.86
C VAL A 141 9.73 -9.83 -23.08
N LYS A 142 8.73 -8.93 -23.03
CA LYS A 142 8.32 -8.04 -24.12
C LYS A 142 8.00 -6.63 -23.63
N ILE A 143 8.52 -5.61 -24.33
CA ILE A 143 8.10 -4.20 -24.17
C ILE A 143 7.57 -3.66 -25.49
N GLY A 144 6.31 -3.23 -25.48
CA GLY A 144 5.59 -2.71 -26.62
C GLY A 144 6.05 -1.33 -27.09
N LYS A 145 5.54 -0.96 -28.26
CA LYS A 145 5.83 0.29 -28.95
C LYS A 145 5.46 1.47 -28.07
N GLY A 146 6.39 2.40 -27.88
CA GLY A 146 6.13 3.61 -27.09
C GLY A 146 5.69 3.36 -25.65
N ALA A 147 5.97 2.18 -25.06
CA ALA A 147 5.51 1.84 -23.72
C ALA A 147 5.88 2.88 -22.66
N PHE A 148 7.05 3.53 -22.77
CA PHE A 148 7.50 4.63 -21.90
C PHE A 148 7.65 5.97 -22.65
N LEU A 149 6.93 6.14 -23.76
CA LEU A 149 7.01 7.37 -24.56
C LEU A 149 6.61 8.59 -23.71
N ASN A 150 7.42 9.65 -23.74
CA ASN A 150 7.25 10.89 -22.97
C ASN A 150 7.29 10.74 -21.43
N CYS A 151 7.96 9.73 -20.88
CA CYS A 151 8.28 9.69 -19.43
C CYS A 151 9.43 10.68 -19.14
N LYS A 152 9.11 11.96 -19.02
CA LYS A 152 10.09 13.06 -19.06
C LYS A 152 11.09 13.07 -17.90
N VAL A 153 10.71 12.53 -16.75
CA VAL A 153 11.55 12.47 -15.55
C VAL A 153 12.20 11.11 -15.32
N LEU A 154 11.96 10.14 -16.21
CA LEU A 154 12.57 8.82 -16.11
C LEU A 154 14.08 8.94 -16.33
N THR A 155 14.85 8.65 -15.29
CA THR A 155 16.32 8.75 -15.26
C THR A 155 17.01 7.40 -15.43
N SER A 156 16.36 6.33 -14.99
CA SER A 156 16.94 4.99 -14.99
C SER A 156 15.92 3.89 -15.30
N VAL A 157 16.37 2.91 -16.07
CA VAL A 157 15.63 1.68 -16.37
C VAL A 157 16.53 0.49 -16.09
N THR A 158 16.08 -0.40 -15.23
CA THR A 158 16.77 -1.67 -14.93
C THR A 158 15.96 -2.81 -15.52
N ILE A 159 16.59 -3.60 -16.40
CA ILE A 159 15.97 -4.76 -17.04
C ILE A 159 16.61 -6.01 -16.45
N ASN A 160 15.85 -6.76 -15.64
CA ASN A 160 16.31 -8.04 -15.07
C ASN A 160 15.87 -9.24 -15.94
N GLY A 161 14.85 -9.06 -16.79
CA GLY A 161 14.35 -10.09 -17.68
C GLY A 161 15.20 -10.31 -18.92
N LYS A 162 15.01 -11.48 -19.53
CA LYS A 162 15.57 -11.80 -20.86
C LYS A 162 14.67 -11.19 -21.93
N ILE A 163 14.64 -9.86 -21.98
CA ILE A 163 13.83 -9.14 -22.96
C ILE A 163 14.27 -9.55 -24.37
N THR A 164 13.32 -10.09 -25.13
CA THR A 164 13.55 -10.54 -26.51
C THR A 164 13.25 -9.44 -27.51
N GLU A 165 12.46 -8.45 -27.11
CA GLU A 165 11.98 -7.38 -27.97
C GLU A 165 11.82 -6.07 -27.17
N ILE A 166 12.51 -5.01 -27.65
CA ILE A 166 12.23 -3.61 -27.29
C ILE A 166 11.73 -2.96 -28.57
N ALA A 167 10.45 -2.60 -28.61
CA ALA A 167 9.81 -2.09 -29.82
C ALA A 167 10.18 -0.63 -30.13
N ASP A 168 9.71 -0.15 -31.28
CA ASP A 168 9.95 1.22 -31.73
C ASP A 168 9.45 2.25 -30.70
N HIS A 169 10.22 3.34 -30.56
CA HIS A 169 9.87 4.48 -29.70
C HIS A 169 9.69 4.17 -28.20
N THR A 170 10.03 2.98 -27.69
CA THR A 170 9.80 2.59 -26.28
C THR A 170 10.20 3.68 -25.28
N PHE A 171 11.38 4.30 -25.44
CA PHE A 171 11.88 5.38 -24.58
C PHE A 171 11.96 6.75 -25.28
N SER A 172 11.19 6.95 -26.35
CA SER A 172 11.22 8.22 -27.08
C SER A 172 10.72 9.37 -26.18
N SER A 173 11.38 10.54 -26.28
CA SER A 173 11.10 11.71 -25.45
C SER A 173 11.22 11.50 -23.93
N CYS A 174 11.93 10.46 -23.47
CA CYS A 174 12.44 10.36 -22.11
C CYS A 174 13.67 11.26 -21.97
N SER A 175 13.46 12.56 -21.84
CA SER A 175 14.52 13.58 -21.93
C SER A 175 15.61 13.49 -20.86
N LEU A 176 15.32 12.84 -19.73
CA LEU A 176 16.26 12.68 -18.61
C LEU A 176 16.79 11.25 -18.48
N LEU A 177 16.49 10.35 -19.42
CA LEU A 177 16.95 8.97 -19.35
C LEU A 177 18.46 8.90 -19.59
N GLU A 178 19.21 8.64 -18.52
CA GLU A 178 20.67 8.59 -18.53
C GLU A 178 21.17 7.14 -18.53
N ASN A 179 20.46 6.24 -17.87
CA ASN A 179 20.94 4.88 -17.61
C ASN A 179 19.90 3.83 -18.01
N VAL A 180 20.32 2.86 -18.82
CA VAL A 180 19.59 1.62 -19.09
C VAL A 180 20.52 0.46 -18.74
N VAL A 181 20.17 -0.31 -17.72
CA VAL A 181 20.91 -1.48 -17.27
C VAL A 181 20.27 -2.72 -17.86
N LEU A 182 21.06 -3.50 -18.59
CA LEU A 182 20.70 -4.79 -19.15
C LEU A 182 21.33 -5.93 -18.32
N PRO A 183 20.80 -7.16 -18.36
CA PRO A 183 21.37 -8.32 -17.66
C PRO A 183 22.82 -8.65 -18.08
#